data_AF-A0A2V2ABX4-F1
#
_entry.id   AF-A0A2V2ABX4-F1
#
_cell.length_a   1.000
_cell.length_b   1.000
_cell.length_c   1.000
_cell.angle_alpha   90.00
_cell.angle_beta   90.00
_cell.angle_gamma   90.00
#
_symmetry.space_group_name_H-M   'P 1'
#
loop_
_entity.id
_entity.type
_entity.pdbx_description
1 polymer ?
#
loop_
_entity_poly.entity_id
_entity_poly.type
_entity_poly.pdbx_seq_one_letter_code
_entity_poly.pdbx_strand_id
1 'polypeptide(L)' 'MKPGETDCTRSDQRGCSGSGVLVVKVKTTGVKELYYVRYIQQMIRRKKLGNWPDMTLSDARLL' A
#
# COMPACT_ATOMS: atom_id res chain seq x y z
N MET A 1 12.76 -12.72 9.09
CA MET A 1 13.03 -12.03 7.81
C MET A 1 13.74 -10.74 8.13
N LYS A 2 14.97 -10.53 7.61
CA LYS A 2 15.65 -9.24 7.76
C LYS A 2 15.02 -8.24 6.77
N PRO A 3 14.97 -6.94 7.11
CA PRO A 3 14.59 -5.92 6.14
C PRO A 3 15.50 -6.03 4.90
N GLY A 4 14.91 -6.16 3.70
CA GLY A 4 15.64 -6.16 2.42
C GLY A 4 15.92 -7.52 1.77
N GLU A 5 15.67 -8.64 2.45
CA GLU A 5 15.83 -9.99 1.85
C GLU A 5 14.71 -10.35 0.87
N THR A 6 13.52 -9.73 1.02
CA THR A 6 12.36 -9.97 0.15
C THR A 6 11.42 -8.77 0.21
N ASP A 7 10.66 -8.53 -0.86
CA ASP A 7 9.56 -7.57 -0.86
C ASP A 7 8.62 -7.86 0.32
N CYS A 8 8.39 -6.88 1.19
CA CYS A 8 7.47 -7.03 2.31
C CYS A 8 6.27 -6.10 2.16
N THR A 9 5.12 -6.56 2.63
CA THR A 9 3.85 -5.84 2.52
C THR A 9 3.30 -5.55 3.91
N ARG A 10 3.03 -4.28 4.20
CA ARG A 10 2.43 -3.83 5.47
C ARG A 10 1.08 -3.18 5.18
N SER A 11 0.04 -3.69 5.82
CA SER A 11 -1.30 -3.13 5.77
C SER A 11 -1.45 -2.05 6.84
N ASP A 12 -2.06 -0.93 6.47
CA ASP A 12 -2.31 0.18 7.39
C ASP A 12 -3.62 0.00 8.19
N GLN A 13 -4.46 -1.00 7.85
CA GLN A 13 -5.74 -1.41 8.47
C GLN A 13 -6.82 -0.34 8.68
N ARG A 14 -6.49 0.95 8.68
CA ARG A 14 -7.44 2.07 8.68
C ARG A 14 -7.93 2.25 7.24
N GLY A 15 -9.13 1.76 6.96
CA GLY A 15 -9.73 1.88 5.64
C GLY A 15 -10.03 3.35 5.32
N CYS A 16 -9.67 3.78 4.11
CA CYS A 16 -10.43 4.85 3.45
C CYS A 16 -11.89 4.38 3.41
N SER A 17 -12.82 5.23 3.81
CA SER A 17 -14.24 4.91 3.93
C SER A 17 -14.74 4.11 2.72
N GLY A 18 -15.12 2.84 2.95
CA GLY A 18 -15.70 1.95 1.92
C GLY A 18 -14.72 0.95 1.29
N SER A 19 -14.56 -0.20 1.95
CA SER A 19 -14.24 -1.50 1.32
C SER A 19 -12.80 -1.77 0.83
N GLY A 20 -11.83 -0.91 1.13
CA GLY A 20 -10.43 -1.15 0.78
C GLY A 20 -9.44 -0.78 1.89
N VAL A 21 -8.19 -1.21 1.70
CA VAL A 21 -7.11 -1.11 2.66
C VAL A 21 -5.89 -0.47 2.00
N LEU A 22 -5.30 0.51 2.67
CA LEU A 22 -4.02 1.06 2.27
C LEU A 22 -2.90 0.08 2.61
N VAL A 23 -2.02 -0.15 1.64
CA VAL A 23 -0.95 -1.13 1.71
C VAL A 23 0.36 -0.47 1.29
N VAL A 24 1.39 -0.66 2.11
CA VAL A 24 2.77 -0.27 1.80
C VAL A 24 3.53 -1.51 1.35
N LYS A 25 4.10 -1.46 0.15
CA LYS A 25 5.02 -2.48 -0.33
C LYS A 25 6.45 -1.93 -0.28
N VAL A 26 7.29 -2.53 0.55
CA VAL A 26 8.72 -2.19 0.63
C VAL A 26 9.47 -3.14 -0.28
N LYS A 27 10.13 -2.59 -1.30
CA LYS A 27 10.95 -3.31 -2.25
C LYS A 27 12.32 -3.61 -1.67
N THR A 28 12.98 -4.65 -2.18
CA THR A 28 14.40 -4.92 -1.88
C THR A 28 15.32 -3.77 -2.32
N THR A 29 14.90 -2.99 -3.32
CA THR A 29 15.59 -1.75 -3.75
C THR A 29 15.49 -0.60 -2.74
N GLY A 30 14.71 -0.75 -1.67
CA GLY A 30 14.46 0.31 -0.68
C GLY A 30 13.29 1.24 -1.02
N VAL A 31 12.78 1.18 -2.26
CA VAL A 31 11.58 1.93 -2.67
C VAL A 31 10.37 1.42 -1.89
N LYS A 32 9.55 2.35 -1.39
CA LYS A 32 8.26 2.01 -0.77
C LYS A 32 7.13 2.50 -1.66
N GLU A 33 6.30 1.58 -2.09
CA GLU A 33 5.15 1.86 -2.95
C GLU A 33 3.87 1.83 -2.12
N LEU A 34 3.01 2.82 -2.31
CA LEU A 34 1.72 2.94 -1.66
C LEU A 34 0.61 2.46 -2.60
N TYR A 35 -0.26 1.59 -2.10
CA TYR A 35 -1.35 0.99 -2.86
C TYR A 35 -2.66 1.05 -2.10
N TYR A 36 -3.75 1.36 -2.80
CA TYR A 36 -5.11 1.08 -2.34
C TYR A 36 -5.54 -0.29 -2.86
N VAL A 37 -5.91 -1.19 -1.95
CA VAL A 37 -6.32 -2.55 -2.28
C VAL A 37 -7.77 -2.76 -1.88
N ARG A 38 -8.63 -3.15 -2.81
CA ARG A 38 -10.05 -3.42 -2.56
C ARG A 38 -10.48 -4.75 -3.17
N TYR A 39 -11.51 -5.36 -2.59
CA TYR A 39 -12.12 -6.57 -3.10
C TYR A 39 -13.40 -6.21 -3.86
N ILE A 40 -13.45 -6.51 -5.17
CA ILE A 40 -14.60 -6.20 -6.03
C ILE A 40 -14.89 -7.43 -6.89
N GLN A 41 -16.15 -7.87 -6.94
CA GLN A 41 -16.60 -8.99 -7.79
C GLN A 41 -15.71 -10.23 -7.63
N GLN A 42 -15.46 -10.60 -6.38
CA GLN A 42 -14.59 -11.73 -6.01
C GLN A 42 -13.10 -11.60 -6.39
N MET A 43 -12.66 -10.42 -6.85
CA MET A 43 -11.29 -10.17 -7.29
C MET A 43 -10.61 -9.06 -6.47
N ILE A 44 -9.34 -9.27 -6.13
CA ILE A 44 -8.51 -8.24 -5.53
C ILE A 44 -8.08 -7.25 -6.62
N ARG A 45 -8.44 -5.98 -6.44
CA ARG A 45 -7.98 -4.86 -7.28
C ARG A 45 -7.00 -4.01 -6.48
N ARG A 46 -5.82 -3.77 -7.06
CA ARG A 46 -4.78 -2.91 -6.48
C ARG A 46 -4.60 -1.69 -7.36
N LYS A 47 -4.66 -0.49 -6.77
CA LYS A 47 -4.35 0.78 -7.42
C LYS A 47 -3.09 1.34 -6.78
N LYS A 48 -2.05 1.60 -7.58
CA LYS A 48 -0.86 2.32 -7.08
C LYS A 48 -1.26 3.78 -6.86
N LEU A 49 -0.94 4.31 -5.68
CA LEU A 49 -1.20 5.69 -5.31
C LEU A 49 0.05 6.55 -5.54
N GLY A 50 1.23 6.03 -5.19
CA GLY A 50 2.50 6.73 -5.33
C GLY A 50 3.66 5.98 -4.71
N ASN A 51 4.79 6.67 -4.61
CA ASN A 51 6.00 6.19 -3.95
C ASN A 51 6.34 7.11 -2.78
N TRP A 52 6.84 6.54 -1.68
CA TRP A 52 7.48 7.32 -0.62
C TRP A 52 8.91 7.72 -1.06
N PRO A 53 9.42 8.92 -0.72
CA PRO A 53 8.79 9.97 0.11
C PRO A 53 7.91 10.96 -0.66
N ASP A 54 7.85 10.88 -1.99
CA ASP A 54 7.09 11.83 -2.83
C ASP A 54 5.60 11.87 -2.49
N MET A 55 5.04 10.77 -1.99
CA MET A 55 3.70 10.68 -1.42
C MET A 55 3.78 10.13 0.01
N THR A 56 3.16 10.82 0.96
CA THR A 56 3.14 10.39 2.36
C THR A 56 1.99 9.42 2.67
N LEU A 57 2.09 8.70 3.78
CA LEU A 57 0.99 7.87 4.29
C LEU A 57 -0.27 8.69 4.61
N SER A 58 -0.09 9.92 5.10
CA SER A 58 -1.22 10.81 5.40
C SER A 58 -1.93 11.23 4.13
N ASP A 59 -1.18 11.63 3.09
CA ASP A 59 -1.77 12.00 1.79
C ASP A 59 -2.51 10.82 1.17
N ALA A 60 -1.91 9.63 1.22
CA ALA A 60 -2.50 8.42 0.66
C ALA A 60 -3.79 7.97 1.37
N ARG A 61 -4.01 8.35 2.65
CA ARG A 61 -5.25 8.06 3.40
C ARG A 61 -6.40 9.00 3.05
N LEU A 62 -6.12 10.13 2.38
CA LEU A 62 -7.14 11.10 1.97
C LEU A 62 -7.70 10.80 0.56
N LEU A 63 -7.13 9.83 -0.15
CA LEU A 63 -7.52 9.39 -1.50
C LEU A 63 -8.48 8.19 -1.49
#